data_AF-A0A932CQ02-F1
#
_entry.id   AF-A0A932CQ02-F1
#
_cell.length_a   1.000
_cell.length_b   1.000
_cell.length_c   1.000
_cell.angle_alpha   90.00
_cell.angle_beta   90.00
_cell.angle_gamma   90.00
#
_symmetry.space_group_name_H-M   'P 1'
#
loop_
_entity.id
_entity.type
_entity.pdbx_description
1 polymer ?
#
loop_
_entity_poly.entity_id
_entity_poly.type
_entity_poly.pdbx_seq_one_letter_code
_entity_poly.pdbx_strand_id
1 'polypeptide(L)' 'MIVAIHQPQYLPWLGYLDKLDRADIFIFLDNVQYKKNEWQNRNRIKTVEGWQWVTVPVLQCFP' A
#
# COMPACT_ATOMS: atom_id res chain seq x y z
N MET A 1 4.45 -24.25 3.52
CA MET A 1 3.67 -23.40 2.61
C MET A 1 3.15 -22.20 3.38
N ILE A 2 3.80 -21.05 3.22
CA ILE A 2 3.47 -19.76 3.81
C ILE A 2 2.65 -18.98 2.79
N VAL A 3 1.42 -18.64 3.16
CA VAL A 3 0.54 -17.80 2.35
C VAL A 3 0.36 -16.47 3.06
N ALA A 4 0.64 -15.37 2.37
CA ALA A 4 0.46 -14.02 2.87
C ALA A 4 -0.58 -13.28 2.04
N ILE A 5 -1.38 -12.43 2.70
CA ILE A 5 -2.36 -11.57 2.05
C ILE A 5 -2.27 -10.15 2.60
N HIS A 6 -2.25 -9.15 1.72
CA HIS A 6 -2.21 -7.74 2.12
C HIS A 6 -2.85 -6.84 1.07
N GLN A 7 -3.48 -5.74 1.51
CA GLN A 7 -3.97 -4.72 0.56
C GLN A 7 -2.78 -4.07 -0.16
N PRO A 8 -2.88 -3.75 -1.47
CA PRO A 8 -1.82 -3.07 -2.18
C PRO A 8 -1.54 -1.68 -1.59
N GLN A 9 -0.27 -1.26 -1.59
CA GLN A 9 0.16 0.02 -1.03
C GLN A 9 0.97 0.87 -1.99
N TYR A 10 0.82 2.19 -1.90
CA TYR A 10 1.60 3.16 -2.65
C TYR A 10 2.93 3.42 -1.93
N LEU A 11 4.06 3.17 -2.61
CA LEU A 11 5.42 3.23 -2.06
C LEU A 11 5.58 2.35 -0.79
N PRO A 12 5.44 1.02 -0.92
CA PRO A 12 5.44 0.11 0.23
C PRO A 12 6.75 0.20 1.03
N TRP A 13 6.64 0.12 2.36
CA TRP A 13 7.80 0.07 3.24
C TRP A 13 8.48 -1.31 3.18
N LEU A 14 9.73 -1.40 3.69
CA LEU A 14 10.53 -2.62 3.60
C LEU A 14 9.87 -3.87 4.21
N GLY A 15 9.09 -3.74 5.27
CA GLY A 15 8.37 -4.86 5.88
C GLY A 15 7.20 -5.40 5.04
N TYR A 16 6.65 -4.61 4.11
CA TYR A 16 5.72 -5.12 3.11
C TYR A 16 6.46 -6.00 2.10
N LEU A 17 7.64 -5.56 1.66
CA LEU A 17 8.49 -6.30 0.72
C LEU A 17 9.08 -7.57 1.36
N ASP A 18 9.53 -7.50 2.61
CA ASP A 18 9.98 -8.68 3.39
C ASP A 18 8.87 -9.73 3.51
N LYS A 19 7.63 -9.30 3.76
CA LYS A 19 6.48 -10.21 3.79
C LYS A 19 6.21 -10.86 2.44
N LEU A 20 6.37 -10.11 1.34
CA LEU A 20 6.22 -10.62 -0.02
C LEU A 20 7.33 -11.64 -0.33
N ASP A 21 8.58 -11.32 0.00
CA ASP A 21 9.75 -12.18 -0.22
C ASP A 21 9.68 -13.50 0.56
N ARG A 22 9.11 -13.46 1.77
CA ARG A 22 9.02 -14.63 2.67
C ARG A 22 7.80 -15.53 2.41
N ALA A 23 6.89 -15.15 1.52
CA ALA A 23 5.69 -15.91 1.24
C ALA A 23 5.90 -16.84 0.03
N ASP A 24 5.45 -18.09 0.13
CA ASP A 24 5.39 -19.01 -1.02
C ASP A 24 4.31 -18.54 -2.01
N ILE A 25 3.21 -17.99 -1.48
CA ILE A 25 2.13 -17.35 -2.26
C ILE A 25 1.76 -16.03 -1.58
N PHE A 26 1.83 -14.94 -2.33
CA PHE A 26 1.37 -13.62 -1.90
C PHE A 26 0.10 -13.22 -2.66
N ILE A 27 -0.96 -12.92 -1.93
CA ILE A 27 -2.26 -12.49 -2.48
C ILE A 27 -2.42 -10.99 -2.25
N PHE A 28 -2.66 -10.26 -3.33
CA PHE A 28 -3.12 -8.88 -3.22
C PHE A 28 -4.60 -8.88 -2.83
N LEU A 29 -4.92 -8.24 -1.70
CA LEU A 29 -6.29 -8.09 -1.22
C LEU A 29 -6.89 -6.81 -1.82
N ASP A 30 -7.35 -6.89 -3.06
CA ASP A 30 -7.91 -5.78 -3.83
C ASP A 30 -9.45 -5.74 -3.80
N ASN A 31 -10.12 -6.87 -3.60
CA ASN A 31 -11.58 -6.97 -3.43
C ASN A 31 -12.05 -6.62 -2.01
N VAL A 32 -11.69 -5.45 -1.50
CA VAL A 32 -12.13 -4.94 -0.19
C VAL A 32 -12.45 -3.46 -0.26
N GLN A 33 -13.17 -2.95 0.74
CA GLN A 33 -13.52 -1.53 0.79
C GLN A 33 -12.25 -0.67 0.80
N TYR A 34 -12.11 0.15 -0.24
CA TYR A 34 -11.04 1.12 -0.34
C TYR A 34 -11.18 2.22 0.72
N LYS A 35 -10.09 2.52 1.43
CA LYS A 35 -10.02 3.57 2.44
C LYS A 35 -9.24 4.77 1.90
N LYS A 36 -9.91 5.91 1.77
CA LYS A 36 -9.32 7.15 1.26
C LYS A 36 -8.29 7.73 2.24
N ASN A 37 -7.19 8.29 1.72
CA ASN A 37 -6.11 8.95 2.45
C ASN A 37 -5.26 8.04 3.34
N GLU A 38 -5.19 6.77 3.01
CA GLU A 38 -4.35 5.77 3.67
C GLU A 38 -3.16 5.37 2.78
N TRP A 39 -2.31 4.47 3.29
CA TRP A 39 -1.10 4.02 2.61
C TRP A 39 -1.34 3.39 1.23
N GLN A 40 -2.58 3.00 0.91
CA GLN A 40 -3.01 2.52 -0.40
C GLN A 40 -2.85 3.58 -1.49
N ASN A 41 -3.04 4.87 -1.18
CA ASN A 41 -2.94 5.94 -2.18
C ASN A 41 -2.10 7.13 -1.72
N ARG A 42 -1.43 7.03 -0.57
CA ARG A 42 -0.73 8.15 0.04
C ARG A 42 0.51 7.69 0.78
N ASN A 43 1.61 8.43 0.69
CA ASN A 43 2.81 8.15 1.46
C ASN A 43 3.49 9.45 1.95
N ARG A 44 4.40 9.34 2.92
CA ARG A 44 5.23 10.47 3.39
C ARG A 44 6.62 10.36 2.80
N ILE A 45 7.06 11.43 2.16
CA ILE A 45 8.45 11.55 1.69
C ILE A 45 9.15 12.67 2.45
N LYS A 46 10.46 12.53 2.63
CA LYS A 46 11.30 13.57 3.21
C LYS A 46 11.78 14.48 2.08
N THR A 47 11.45 15.76 2.16
CA THR A 47 11.93 16.80 1.26
C THR A 47 12.85 17.76 2.02
N VAL A 48 13.43 18.74 1.33
CA VAL A 48 14.22 19.80 1.95
C VAL A 48 13.41 20.67 2.92
N GLU A 49 12.09 20.71 2.74
CA GLU A 49 11.13 21.46 3.58
C GLU A 49 10.55 20.61 4.72
N GLY A 50 11.01 19.36 4.87
CA GLY A 50 10.54 18.42 5.88
C GLY A 50 9.68 17.30 5.31
N TRP A 51 8.85 16.68 6.16
CA TRP A 51 8.01 15.57 5.74
C TRP A 51 6.77 16.07 5.00
N GLN A 52 6.60 15.62 3.77
CA GLN A 52 5.45 15.97 2.95
C GLN A 52 4.66 14.73 2.56
N TRP A 53 3.36 14.92 2.42
CA TRP A 53 2.48 13.88 1.93
C TRP A 53 2.41 13.91 0.41
N VAL A 54 2.59 12.76 -0.22
CA VAL A 54 2.34 12.56 -1.64
C VAL A 54 1.13 11.65 -1.76
N THR A 55 0.08 12.14 -2.41
CA THR A 55 -1.15 11.41 -2.66
C THR A 55 -1.29 11.14 -4.15
N VAL A 56 -1.46 9.89 -4.53
CA VAL A 56 -1.78 9.50 -5.91
C VAL A 56 -3.30 9.50 -6.08
N PRO A 57 -3.83 10.14 -7.13
CA PRO A 57 -5.26 10.07 -7.41
C PRO A 57 -5.63 8.64 -7.80
N VAL A 58 -6.74 8.15 -7.25
CA VAL A 58 -7.31 6.85 -7.59
C VAL A 58 -8.75 7.04 -8.06
N LEU A 59 -9.16 6.21 -9.03
CA LEU A 59 -10.56 6.14 -9.43
C LEU A 59 -11.33 5.45 -8.31
N GLN A 60 -12.18 6.21 -7.64
CA GLN A 60 -13.06 5.70 -6.60
C GLN A 60 -14.48 5.67 -7.15
N CYS A 61 -14.90 4.54 -7.71
CA CYS A 61 -16.30 4.27 -7.97
C CYS A 61 -16.88 3.62 -6.71
N PHE A 62 -17.60 4.41 -5.91
CA PHE A 62 -18.55 3.83 -4.97
C PHE A 62 -19.83 3.47 -5.73
N PRO A 63 -20.42 2.28 -5.52
CA PRO A 63 -21.84 2.08 -5.75
C PRO A 63 -22.69 2.92 -4.77
#